data_AF-A0A350UR10-F1
#
_entry.id   AF-A0A350UR10-F1
#
_cell.length_a   1.000
_cell.length_b   1.000
_cell.length_c   1.000
_cell.angle_alpha   90.00
_cell.angle_beta   90.00
_cell.angle_gamma   90.00
#
_symmetry.space_group_name_H-M   'P 1'
#
loop_
_entity.id
_entity.type
_entity.pdbx_description
1 polymer ?
#
loop_
_entity_poly.entity_id
_entity_poly.type
_entity_poly.pdbx_seq_one_letter_code
_entity_poly.pdbx_strand_id
1 'polypeptide(L)'
;MTTAGPIRAEVFIATSLDGFIARPDGDILWLTGLPVPEGEDFGYAAFMDGIGALVMGRASFDKALTFPEWPYPLPVVVMSRSPERVTVPEALKGRVRVTAVRPPRPLHVLAGRG
;
A
#
# COMPACT_ATOMS: atom_id res chain seq x y z
N MET A 1 11.54 10.26 27.60
CA MET A 1 11.13 10.41 26.19
C MET A 1 11.92 9.39 25.39
N THR A 2 11.30 8.28 25.02
CA THR A 2 11.96 7.22 24.24
C THR A 2 12.00 7.70 22.79
N THR A 3 13.18 7.97 22.26
CA THR A 3 13.36 8.23 20.84
C THR A 3 12.93 6.98 20.09
N ALA A 4 11.90 7.09 19.23
CA ALA A 4 11.51 6.00 18.35
C ALA A 4 12.75 5.52 17.57
N GLY A 5 12.94 4.20 17.47
CA GLY A 5 14.04 3.62 16.70
C GLY A 5 14.03 4.09 15.23
N PRO A 6 15.11 3.85 14.48
CA PRO A 6 15.19 4.27 13.09
C PRO A 6 14.03 3.67 12.27
N ILE A 7 13.32 4.51 11.53
CA ILE A 7 12.23 4.05 10.66
C ILE A 7 12.83 3.41 9.41
N ARG A 8 12.50 2.13 9.18
CA ARG A 8 12.85 1.40 7.95
C ARG A 8 11.68 1.50 6.97
N ALA A 9 12.00 1.75 5.70
CA ALA A 9 11.05 1.68 4.59
C ALA A 9 11.49 0.60 3.62
N GLU A 10 10.56 -0.24 3.20
CA GLU A 10 10.80 -1.38 2.31
C GLU A 10 9.77 -1.32 1.17
N VAL A 11 10.18 -1.84 0.01
CA VAL A 11 9.33 -1.92 -1.17
C VAL A 11 9.29 -3.37 -1.62
N PHE A 12 8.07 -3.89 -1.81
CA PHE A 12 7.79 -5.20 -2.39
C PHE A 12 6.81 -4.98 -3.53
N ILE A 13 7.25 -5.25 -4.77
CA ILE A 13 6.48 -4.88 -5.97
C ILE A 13 6.75 -5.84 -7.12
N ALA A 14 5.70 -6.17 -7.87
CA ALA A 14 5.81 -6.87 -9.14
C ALA A 14 5.99 -5.86 -10.29
N THR A 15 6.82 -6.20 -11.27
CA THR A 15 7.04 -5.38 -12.47
C THR A 15 6.99 -6.26 -13.71
N SER A 16 6.66 -5.64 -14.86
CA SER A 16 6.98 -6.22 -16.16
C SER A 16 8.51 -6.26 -16.36
N LEU A 17 8.95 -6.97 -17.41
CA LEU A 17 10.38 -7.09 -17.74
C LEU A 17 11.03 -5.74 -18.06
N ASP A 18 10.26 -4.83 -18.66
CA ASP A 18 10.65 -3.46 -18.98
C ASP A 18 10.41 -2.46 -17.83
N GLY A 19 10.05 -2.94 -16.64
CA GLY A 19 10.04 -2.15 -15.41
C GLY A 19 8.77 -1.35 -15.13
N PHE A 20 7.65 -1.63 -15.82
CA PHE A 20 6.36 -1.00 -15.55
C PHE A 20 5.55 -1.82 -14.55
N ILE A 21 4.66 -1.16 -13.80
CA ILE A 21 3.80 -1.80 -12.78
C ILE A 21 2.32 -1.84 -13.18
N ALA A 22 1.95 -1.05 -14.19
CA ALA A 22 0.59 -0.96 -14.72
C ALA A 22 0.65 -0.47 -16.17
N ARG A 23 -0.39 -0.79 -16.93
CA ARG A 23 -0.61 -0.24 -18.28
C ARG A 23 -1.01 1.24 -18.20
N PRO A 24 -0.97 2.00 -19.32
CA PRO A 24 -1.33 3.42 -19.33
C PRO A 24 -2.76 3.73 -18.83
N ASP A 25 -3.66 2.77 -18.95
CA ASP A 25 -5.04 2.82 -18.45
C ASP A 25 -5.18 2.37 -16.98
N GLY A 26 -4.08 2.00 -16.31
CA GLY A 26 -4.07 1.49 -14.94
C GLY A 26 -4.38 -0.01 -14.82
N ASP A 27 -4.49 -0.73 -15.93
CA ASP A 27 -4.73 -2.17 -15.91
C ASP A 27 -3.50 -2.96 -15.41
N ILE A 28 -3.78 -4.02 -14.67
CA ILE A 28 -2.78 -4.96 -14.12
C ILE A 28 -3.11 -6.41 -14.48
N LEU A 29 -3.99 -6.66 -15.45
CA LEU A 29 -4.35 -8.03 -15.85
C LEU A 29 -3.15 -8.83 -16.36
N TRP A 30 -2.11 -8.15 -16.87
CA TRP A 30 -0.84 -8.77 -17.20
C TRP A 30 -0.19 -9.51 -16.01
N LEU A 31 -0.51 -9.11 -14.78
CA LEU A 31 -0.08 -9.74 -13.53
C LEU A 31 -1.16 -10.68 -13.00
N THR A 32 -2.39 -10.19 -12.80
CA THR A 32 -3.46 -10.94 -12.11
C THR A 32 -4.13 -12.00 -12.97
N GLY A 33 -3.92 -11.97 -14.29
CA GLY A 33 -4.44 -12.96 -15.23
C GLY A 33 -3.55 -14.20 -15.38
N LEU A 34 -2.39 -14.23 -14.71
CA LEU A 34 -1.48 -15.37 -14.74
C LEU A 34 -1.91 -16.44 -13.73
N PRO A 35 -1.77 -17.74 -14.05
CA PRO A 35 -2.01 -18.79 -13.09
C PRO A 35 -0.97 -18.72 -11.97
N VAL A 36 -1.44 -18.77 -10.73
CA VAL A 36 -0.58 -18.90 -9.54
C VAL A 36 -0.52 -20.38 -9.17
N PRO A 37 0.67 -20.99 -9.02
CA PRO A 37 0.81 -22.36 -8.55
C PRO A 37 0.10 -22.55 -7.21
N GLU A 38 -0.46 -23.74 -6.97
CA GLU A 38 -1.15 -24.03 -5.72
C GLU A 38 -0.19 -23.89 -4.52
N GLY A 39 -0.61 -23.12 -3.52
CA GLY A 39 0.17 -22.85 -2.30
C GLY A 39 1.27 -21.80 -2.44
N GLU A 40 1.44 -21.19 -3.61
CA GLU A 40 2.43 -20.14 -3.85
C GLU A 40 1.90 -18.75 -3.51
N ASP A 41 2.71 -17.94 -2.82
CA ASP A 41 2.40 -16.55 -2.45
C ASP A 41 3.50 -15.55 -2.84
N PHE A 42 4.56 -16.06 -3.48
CA PHE A 42 5.76 -15.34 -3.91
C PHE A 42 6.48 -14.61 -2.76
N GLY A 43 6.37 -15.11 -1.53
CA GLY A 43 6.99 -14.54 -0.34
C GLY A 43 6.24 -13.33 0.25
N TYR A 44 5.02 -13.04 -0.23
CA TYR A 44 4.24 -11.90 0.25
C TYR A 44 3.91 -11.99 1.74
N ALA A 45 3.50 -13.17 2.25
CA ALA A 45 3.16 -13.33 3.66
C ALA A 45 4.37 -13.11 4.56
N ALA A 46 5.52 -13.71 4.20
CA ALA A 46 6.77 -13.55 4.92
C ALA A 46 7.26 -12.09 4.91
N PHE A 47 7.10 -11.38 3.79
CA PHE A 47 7.40 -9.95 3.72
C PHE A 47 6.51 -9.13 4.67
N MET A 48 5.20 -9.39 4.67
CA MET A 48 4.22 -8.63 5.45
C MET A 48 4.33 -8.82 6.96
N ASP A 49 4.90 -9.93 7.45
CA ASP A 49 5.08 -10.22 8.88
C ASP A 49 5.95 -9.17 9.61
N GLY A 50 6.89 -8.55 8.89
CA GLY A 50 7.74 -7.48 9.41
C GLY A 50 7.15 -6.07 9.24
N ILE A 51 5.99 -5.91 8.60
CA ILE A 51 5.45 -4.60 8.22
C ILE A 51 4.42 -4.13 9.25
N GLY A 52 4.65 -2.95 9.84
CA GLY A 52 3.70 -2.33 10.78
C GLY A 52 2.61 -1.47 10.13
N ALA A 53 2.88 -0.92 8.94
CA ALA A 53 1.95 -0.07 8.22
C ALA A 53 2.33 0.07 6.74
N LEU A 54 1.36 0.41 5.89
CA LEU A 54 1.59 0.69 4.48
C LEU A 54 1.49 2.19 4.19
N VAL A 55 2.27 2.63 3.20
CA VAL A 55 2.10 3.92 2.56
C VAL A 55 1.98 3.72 1.05
N MET A 56 1.00 4.35 0.42
CA MET A 56 0.78 4.25 -1.02
C MET A 56 0.27 5.56 -1.61
N GLY A 57 0.39 5.70 -2.93
CA GLY A 57 -0.21 6.81 -3.66
C GLY A 57 -1.70 6.61 -3.94
N ARG A 58 -2.40 7.70 -4.29
CA ARG A 58 -3.83 7.66 -4.66
C ARG A 58 -4.14 6.61 -5.75
N ALA A 59 -3.35 6.52 -6.82
CA ALA A 59 -3.63 5.59 -7.92
C ALA A 59 -3.61 4.12 -7.46
N SER A 60 -2.65 3.74 -6.61
CA SER A 60 -2.60 2.40 -6.01
C SER A 60 -3.79 2.14 -5.09
N PHE A 61 -4.20 3.15 -4.32
CA PHE A 61 -5.39 3.08 -3.48
C PHE A 61 -6.67 2.88 -4.31
N ASP A 62 -6.87 3.71 -5.33
CA ASP A 62 -8.03 3.63 -6.23
C ASP A 62 -8.09 2.24 -6.89
N LYS A 63 -6.94 1.68 -7.29
CA LYS A 63 -6.87 0.32 -7.85
C LYS A 63 -7.21 -0.76 -6.82
N ALA A 64 -6.69 -0.67 -5.60
CA ALA A 64 -6.99 -1.64 -4.53
C ALA A 64 -8.49 -1.67 -4.17
N LEU A 65 -9.19 -0.54 -4.29
CA LEU A 65 -10.65 -0.48 -4.10
C LEU A 65 -11.44 -1.24 -5.18
N THR A 66 -10.83 -1.60 -6.31
CA THR A 66 -11.48 -2.38 -7.38
C THR A 66 -11.42 -3.89 -7.16
N PHE A 67 -10.65 -4.35 -6.17
CA PHE A 67 -10.55 -5.76 -5.87
C PHE A 67 -11.82 -6.27 -5.17
N PRO A 68 -12.11 -7.59 -5.25
CA PRO A 68 -13.28 -8.18 -4.61
C PRO A 68 -13.33 -7.91 -3.10
N GLU A 69 -12.16 -7.85 -2.46
CA GLU A 69 -12.00 -7.52 -1.06
C GLU A 69 -10.80 -6.59 -0.84
N TRP A 70 -10.84 -5.85 0.27
CA TRP A 70 -9.72 -5.02 0.68
C TRP A 70 -8.55 -5.91 1.16
N PRO A 71 -7.39 -5.87 0.51
CA PRO A 71 -6.36 -6.90 0.69
C PRO A 71 -5.45 -6.66 1.91
N TYR A 72 -5.55 -5.51 2.58
CA TYR A 72 -4.59 -5.10 3.60
C TYR A 72 -5.19 -5.15 5.02
N PRO A 73 -4.67 -6.01 5.91
CA PRO A 73 -5.12 -6.05 7.30
C PRO A 73 -4.56 -4.89 8.14
N LEU A 74 -3.45 -4.28 7.69
CA LEU A 74 -2.69 -3.25 8.39
C LEU A 74 -3.22 -1.82 8.15
N PRO A 75 -2.84 -0.84 8.99
CA PRO A 75 -3.08 0.57 8.72
C PRO A 75 -2.43 1.02 7.41
N VAL A 76 -3.15 1.83 6.62
CA VAL A 76 -2.69 2.36 5.33
C VAL A 76 -2.74 3.87 5.33
N VAL A 77 -1.66 4.52 4.89
CA VAL A 77 -1.62 5.95 4.61
C VAL A 77 -1.61 6.18 3.10
N VAL A 78 -2.63 6.86 2.60
CA VAL A 78 -2.75 7.27 1.20
C VAL A 78 -2.20 8.69 1.05
N MET A 79 -1.21 8.82 0.18
CA MET A 79 -0.62 10.10 -0.16
C MET A 79 -1.24 10.69 -1.41
N SER A 80 -1.72 11.93 -1.31
CA SER A 80 -2.28 12.69 -2.42
C SER A 80 -1.93 14.16 -2.29
N ARG A 81 -1.62 14.82 -3.41
CA ARG A 81 -1.49 16.29 -3.46
C ARG A 81 -2.84 17.01 -3.25
N SER A 82 -3.93 16.28 -3.41
CA SER A 82 -5.32 16.73 -3.26
C SER A 82 -6.06 15.73 -2.36
N PRO A 83 -5.76 15.69 -1.05
CA PRO A 83 -6.35 14.72 -0.12
C PRO A 83 -7.88 14.83 -0.04
N GLU A 84 -8.43 16.02 -0.20
CA GLU A 84 -9.87 16.30 -0.25
C GLU A 84 -10.60 15.61 -1.42
N ARG A 85 -9.86 15.17 -2.45
CA ARG A 85 -10.40 14.43 -3.58
C ARG A 85 -10.33 12.91 -3.41
N VAL A 86 -9.84 12.42 -2.27
CA VAL A 86 -9.74 10.99 -2.00
C VAL A 86 -10.89 10.59 -1.08
N THR A 87 -11.82 9.81 -1.61
CA THR A 87 -12.94 9.28 -0.83
C THR A 87 -12.54 7.95 -0.21
N VAL A 88 -12.53 7.87 1.12
CA VAL A 88 -12.30 6.62 1.85
C VAL A 88 -13.67 5.99 2.17
N PRO A 89 -13.94 4.75 1.71
CA PRO A 89 -15.17 4.04 2.07
C PRO A 89 -15.36 3.93 3.60
N GLU A 90 -16.61 3.97 4.07
CA GLU A 90 -16.92 3.93 5.52
C GLU A 90 -16.25 2.76 6.24
N ALA A 91 -16.29 1.57 5.63
CA ALA A 91 -15.67 0.35 6.17
C ALA A 91 -14.16 0.48 6.40
N LEU A 92 -13.49 1.44 5.75
CA LEU A 92 -12.04 1.62 5.80
C LEU A 92 -11.59 2.84 6.63
N LYS A 93 -12.50 3.70 7.12
CA LYS A 93 -12.12 4.93 7.85
C LYS A 93 -11.28 4.71 9.11
N GLY A 94 -11.37 3.53 9.74
CA GLY A 94 -10.54 3.15 10.88
C GLY A 94 -9.12 2.68 10.52
N ARG A 95 -8.89 2.29 9.26
CA ARG A 95 -7.63 1.70 8.79
C ARG A 95 -6.89 2.58 7.80
N VAL A 96 -7.60 3.35 6.99
CA VAL A 96 -7.06 4.18 5.92
C VAL A 96 -7.07 5.65 6.33
N ARG A 97 -5.94 6.32 6.17
CA ARG A 97 -5.80 7.77 6.38
C ARG A 97 -5.26 8.43 5.12
N VAL A 98 -5.78 9.59 4.77
CA VAL A 98 -5.29 10.36 3.61
C VAL A 98 -4.45 11.54 4.11
N THR A 99 -3.32 11.81 3.46
CA THR A 99 -2.46 12.95 3.79
C THR A 99 -1.85 13.61 2.54
N ALA A 100 -1.61 14.91 2.62
CA ALA A 100 -0.79 15.66 1.67
C ALA A 100 0.69 15.75 2.08
N VAL A 101 1.02 15.28 3.30
CA VAL A 101 2.37 15.38 3.83
C VAL A 101 3.31 14.45 3.08
N ARG A 102 4.49 14.94 2.69
CA ARG A 102 5.53 14.16 1.99
C ARG A 102 6.50 13.48 2.97
N PRO A 103 7.16 12.37 2.58
CA PRO A 103 8.17 11.71 3.39
C PRO A 103 9.31 12.68 3.77
N PRO A 104 9.92 12.52 4.96
CA PRO A 104 9.78 11.38 5.88
C PRO A 104 8.68 11.52 6.94
N ARG A 105 7.91 12.63 6.95
CA ARG A 105 6.97 12.93 8.06
C ARG A 105 5.81 11.93 8.22
N PRO A 106 5.14 11.41 7.17
CA PRO A 106 4.09 10.39 7.33
C PRO A 106 4.60 9.09 7.95
N LEU A 107 5.88 8.76 7.74
CA LEU A 107 6.49 7.56 8.31
C LEU A 107 6.55 7.65 9.84
N HIS A 108 6.79 8.84 10.41
CA HIS A 108 6.79 9.05 11.86
C HIS A 108 5.39 8.96 12.48
N VAL A 109 4.36 9.33 11.72
CA VAL A 109 2.95 9.22 12.16
C VAL A 109 2.51 7.75 12.23
N LEU A 110 3.13 6.89 11.42
CA LEU A 110 2.93 5.44 11.42
C LEU A 110 3.74 4.73 12.52
N ALA A 111 4.98 5.18 12.78
CA ALA A 111 5.89 4.57 13.76
C ALA A 111 5.47 4.80 15.23
N GLY A 112 4.69 5.83 15.54
CA GLY A 112 4.29 6.17 16.91
C GLY A 112 3.15 5.34 17.52
N ARG A 113 2.82 4.18 16.95
CA ARG A 113 1.68 3.32 17.37
C ARG A 113 2.03 1.84 17.56
N GLY A 114 3.31 1.47 17.45
CA GLY A 114 3.82 0.16 17.81
C GLY A 114 4.23 0.09 19.27
#